data_AF-A0A3M1QXM8-F1
#
_entry.id   AF-A0A3M1QXM8-F1
#
_cell.length_a   1.000
_cell.length_b   1.000
_cell.length_c   1.000
_cell.angle_alpha   90.00
_cell.angle_beta   90.00
_cell.angle_gamma   90.00
#
_symmetry.space_group_name_H-M   'P 1'
#
loop_
_entity.id
_entity.type
_entity.pdbx_description
1 polymer ?
#
loop_
_entity_poly.entity_id
_entity_poly.type
_entity_poly.pdbx_seq_one_letter_code
_entity_poly.pdbx_strand_id
1 'polypeptide(L)' 'MDRRLEGKVAIVTGGASGLGRAIALRFATHGARVVIADIRRDPKEGGAPTDQIIQRESSGAACFSPTDVTQYAQV' A
#
# COMPACT_ATOMS: atom_id res chain seq x y z
N MET A 1 -9.04 -13.76 -11.28
CA MET A 1 -7.76 -13.03 -11.37
C MET A 1 -6.68 -13.92 -10.78
N ASP A 2 -5.55 -14.08 -11.45
CA ASP A 2 -4.43 -14.90 -10.96
C ASP A 2 -3.85 -14.31 -9.67
N ARG A 3 -3.75 -15.11 -8.60
CA ARG A 3 -3.20 -14.67 -7.30
C ARG A 3 -1.66 -14.78 -7.27
N ARG A 4 -1.02 -14.06 -8.19
CA ARG A 4 0.44 -14.14 -8.44
C ARG A 4 1.32 -13.79 -7.24
N LEU A 5 0.79 -13.08 -6.24
CA LEU A 5 1.51 -12.63 -5.05
C LEU A 5 0.95 -13.27 -3.77
N GLU A 6 0.24 -14.38 -3.90
CA GLU A 6 -0.35 -15.07 -2.74
C GLU A 6 0.69 -15.38 -1.66
N GLY A 7 0.37 -15.00 -0.42
CA GLY A 7 1.23 -15.24 0.74
C GLY A 7 2.51 -14.39 0.77
N LYS A 8 2.70 -13.46 -0.16
CA LYS A 8 3.84 -12.53 -0.17
C LYS A 8 3.52 -11.25 0.59
N VAL A 9 4.57 -10.58 1.05
CA VAL A 9 4.50 -9.21 1.60
C VAL A 9 5.09 -8.26 0.57
N ALA A 10 4.38 -7.19 0.27
CA ALA A 10 4.84 -6.12 -0.62
C ALA A 10 4.91 -4.80 0.15
N ILE A 11 6.06 -4.13 0.09
CA ILE A 11 6.25 -2.78 0.62
C ILE A 11 6.19 -1.83 -0.57
N VAL A 12 5.31 -0.84 -0.51
CA VAL A 12 5.14 0.14 -1.59
C VAL A 12 5.50 1.52 -1.06
N THR A 13 6.67 2.00 -1.45
CA THR A 13 7.11 3.38 -1.20
C THR A 13 6.32 4.35 -2.07
N GLY A 14 5.83 5.46 -1.52
CA GLY A 14 4.93 6.37 -2.23
C GLY A 14 3.51 5.78 -2.41
N GLY A 15 3.12 4.84 -1.56
CA GLY A 15 1.88 4.05 -1.72
C GLY A 15 0.57 4.77 -1.37
N ALA A 16 0.62 6.01 -0.86
CA ALA A 16 -0.59 6.71 -0.39
C ALA A 16 -1.39 7.38 -1.52
N SER A 17 -0.78 7.65 -2.67
CA SER A 17 -1.43 8.37 -3.77
C SER A 17 -0.95 7.93 -5.16
N GLY A 18 -1.67 8.34 -6.21
CA GLY A 18 -1.25 8.18 -7.60
C GLY A 18 -0.88 6.75 -7.98
N LEU A 19 0.28 6.57 -8.64
CA LEU A 19 0.73 5.26 -9.12
C LEU A 19 1.06 4.28 -7.99
N GLY A 20 1.69 4.75 -6.90
CA GLY A 20 2.01 3.87 -5.77
C GLY A 20 0.75 3.30 -5.13
N ARG A 21 -0.30 4.12 -4.98
CA ARG A 21 -1.63 3.66 -4.55
C ARG A 21 -2.22 2.63 -5.50
N ALA A 22 -2.19 2.88 -6.81
CA ALA A 22 -2.70 1.91 -7.80
C ALA A 22 -1.94 0.58 -7.75
N ILE A 23 -0.62 0.61 -7.57
CA ILE A 23 0.23 -0.59 -7.42
C ILE A 23 -0.14 -1.35 -6.15
N ALA A 24 -0.26 -0.66 -5.01
CA ALA A 24 -0.63 -1.27 -3.73
C ALA A 24 -1.99 -1.98 -3.81
N LEU A 25 -2.99 -1.33 -4.39
CA LEU A 25 -4.31 -1.92 -4.61
C LEU A 25 -4.21 -3.17 -5.50
N ARG A 26 -3.47 -3.09 -6.61
CA ARG A 26 -3.28 -4.25 -7.50
C ARG A 26 -2.55 -5.39 -6.81
N PHE A 27 -1.51 -5.12 -6.04
CA PHE A 27 -0.82 -6.16 -5.27
C PHE A 27 -1.74 -6.86 -4.28
N ALA A 28 -2.61 -6.12 -3.59
CA ALA A 28 -3.62 -6.70 -2.72
C ALA A 28 -4.61 -7.59 -3.48
N THR A 29 -5.06 -7.21 -4.67
CA THR A 29 -5.93 -8.08 -5.51
C THR A 29 -5.22 -9.37 -5.97
N HIS A 30 -3.89 -9.36 -6.01
CA HIS A 30 -3.07 -10.53 -6.32
C HIS A 30 -2.70 -11.36 -5.07
N GLY A 31 -3.27 -11.07 -3.90
CA GLY A 31 -3.10 -11.87 -2.67
C GLY A 31 -1.94 -11.45 -1.78
N ALA A 32 -1.28 -10.32 -2.08
CA ALA A 32 -0.22 -9.80 -1.23
C ALA A 32 -0.77 -9.17 0.06
N ARG A 33 0.00 -9.26 1.14
CA ARG A 33 -0.11 -8.36 2.29
C ARG A 33 0.70 -7.10 1.99
N VAL A 34 0.13 -5.91 2.16
CA VAL A 34 0.72 -4.68 1.63
C VAL A 34 1.05 -3.69 2.73
N VAL A 35 2.29 -3.20 2.76
CA VAL A 35 2.69 -2.06 3.59
C VAL A 35 2.72 -0.81 2.72
N ILE A 36 1.95 0.19 3.11
CA ILE A 36 1.92 1.52 2.49
C ILE A 36 2.99 2.36 3.20
N ALA A 37 4.16 2.49 2.57
CA ALA A 37 5.28 3.28 3.07
C ALA A 37 5.25 4.66 2.39
N ASP A 38 4.86 5.70 3.11
CA ASP A 38 4.75 7.05 2.54
C ASP A 38 4.89 8.10 3.66
N ILE A 39 5.25 9.33 3.29
CA ILE A 39 5.34 10.47 4.21
C ILE A 39 3.96 10.96 4.65
N ARG A 40 2.91 10.64 3.88
CA ARG A 40 1.51 10.99 4.19
C ARG A 40 0.63 9.77 4.10
N ARG A 41 -0.34 9.66 5.01
CA ARG A 41 -1.35 8.60 4.97
C ARG A 41 -2.48 8.91 4.00
N ASP A 42 -2.89 10.16 3.94
CA ASP A 42 -4.02 10.59 3.11
C ASP A 42 -3.59 10.83 1.66
N PRO A 43 -4.37 10.37 0.66
CA PRO A 43 -4.07 10.60 -0.75
C PRO A 43 -4.12 12.09 -1.11
N LYS A 44 -3.24 12.54 -2.02
CA LYS A 44 -3.21 13.94 -2.50
C LYS A 44 -4.50 14.33 -3.22
N GLU A 45 -5.07 13.38 -3.96
CA GLU A 45 -6.35 13.51 -4.67
C GLU A 45 -7.59 13.43 -3.75
N GLY A 46 -7.42 13.20 -2.45
CA GLY A 46 -8.50 13.00 -1.49
C GLY A 46 -9.10 11.59 -1.48
N GLY A 47 -10.04 11.36 -0.57
CA GLY A 47 -10.69 10.06 -0.35
C GLY A 47 -10.06 9.25 0.78
N ALA A 48 -10.43 7.97 0.87
CA ALA A 48 -9.96 7.09 1.95
C ALA A 48 -8.48 6.70 1.79
N PRO A 49 -7.73 6.53 2.90
CA PRO A 49 -6.37 5.99 2.88
C PRO A 49 -6.27 4.62 2.18
N THR A 50 -5.16 4.39 1.46
CA THR A 50 -4.94 3.16 0.69
C THR A 50 -5.04 1.90 1.55
N ASP A 51 -4.50 1.91 2.77
CA ASP A 51 -4.56 0.79 3.70
C ASP A 51 -6.00 0.45 4.09
N GLN A 52 -6.85 1.46 4.29
CA GLN A 52 -8.27 1.26 4.61
C GLN A 52 -9.06 0.71 3.42
N ILE A 53 -8.75 1.15 2.20
CA ILE A 53 -9.37 0.61 0.99
C ILE A 53 -9.05 -0.87 0.85
N ILE A 54 -7.77 -1.25 0.99
CA ILE A 54 -7.36 -2.66 0.90
C ILE A 54 -8.06 -3.51 1.97
N GLN A 55 -8.12 -3.02 3.22
CA GLN A 55 -8.80 -3.73 4.32
C GLN A 55 -10.31 -3.94 4.09
N ARG A 56 -10.96 -3.06 3.33
CA ARG A 56 -12.40 -3.16 3.02
C ARG A 56 -12.68 -4.01 1.79
N GLU A 57 -11.84 -3.89 0.77
CA GLU A 57 -12.12 -4.41 -0.58
C GLU A 57 -11.37 -5.71 -0.90
N SER A 58 -10.43 -6.12 -0.06
CA SER A 58 -9.65 -7.34 -0.24
C SER A 58 -9.63 -8.16 1.05
N SER A 59 -9.45 -9.47 0.91
CA SER A 59 -9.07 -10.33 2.04
C SER A 59 -7.59 -10.13 2.46
N GLY A 60 -6.85 -9.32 1.72
CA GLY A 60 -5.47 -8.97 2.00
C GLY A 60 -5.32 -8.02 3.19
N ALA A 61 -4.31 -8.28 4.03
CA ALA A 61 -3.95 -7.36 5.11
C ALA A 61 -3.15 -6.17 4.56
N ALA A 62 -3.48 -4.96 5.00
CA ALA A 62 -2.66 -3.79 4.74
C ALA A 62 -2.44 -2.94 6.00
N CYS A 63 -1.31 -2.25 6.06
CA CYS A 63 -1.02 -1.23 7.07
C CYS A 63 -0.29 -0.04 6.46
N PHE A 64 -0.44 1.12 7.10
CA PHE A 64 0.35 2.31 6.81
C PHE A 64 1.58 2.37 7.72
N SER A 65 2.74 2.66 7.13
CA SER A 65 3.98 2.97 7.82
C SER A 65 4.45 4.36 7.39
N PRO A 66 4.53 5.34 8.29
CA PRO A 66 5.12 6.63 7.96
C PRO A 66 6.60 6.44 7.62
N THR A 67 6.97 6.76 6.37
CA THR A 67 8.32 6.53 5.85
C THR A 67 8.72 7.64 4.89
N ASP A 68 9.77 8.37 5.26
CA ASP A 68 10.51 9.28 4.40
C ASP A 68 11.74 8.57 3.84
N VAL A 69 11.67 8.18 2.57
CA VAL A 69 12.77 7.48 1.88
C VAL A 69 14.03 8.33 1.70
N THR A 70 13.97 9.64 1.95
CA THR A 70 15.14 10.52 1.96
C THR A 70 15.94 10.42 3.27
N GLN A 71 15.37 9.80 4.30
CA GLN A 71 15.99 9.60 5.61
C GLN A 71 16.44 8.14 5.76
N TYR A 72 17.75 7.89 5.73
CA TYR A 72 18.30 6.53 5.79
C TYR A 72 17.83 5.71 7.01
N ALA A 73 17.63 6.37 8.17
CA ALA A 73 17.16 5.71 9.38
C ALA A 73 15.72 5.18 9.30
N GLN A 74 14.97 5.53 8.25
CA GLN A 74 13.57 5.12 8.06
C GLN A 74 13.40 4.01 7.01
N VAL A 75 14.49 3.50 6.44
CA VAL A 75 14.50 2.50 5.34
C VAL A 75 15.16 1.20 5.78
#